data_AF-A0A1M4M3I8-F1
#
_entry.id   AF-A0A1M4M3I8-F1
#
_cell.length_a   1.000
_cell.length_b   1.000
_cell.length_c   1.000
_cell.angle_alpha   90.00
_cell.angle_beta   90.00
_cell.angle_gamma   90.00
#
_symmetry.space_group_name_H-M   'P 1'
#
loop_
_entity.id
_entity.type
_entity.pdbx_description
1 polymer ?
#
loop_
_entity_poly.entity_id
_entity_poly.type
_entity_poly.pdbx_seq_one_letter_code
_entity_poly.pdbx_strand_id
1 'polypeptide(L)'
;MHSTLRHVAAEYSFFMAIPIMFGASALKLVKFGLDFTGTEISILLTGMAVAFVVSILAIKFLIGYIKNNDFKAFGWYRIVLGLLVIGYFTLIS
;
A
#
# COMPACT_ATOMS: atom_id res chain seq x y z
N MET A 1 -28.25 12.86 6.55
CA MET A 1 -27.38 13.56 5.59
C MET A 1 -25.88 13.30 5.78
N HIS A 2 -25.40 12.76 6.91
CA HIS A 2 -23.96 12.50 7.13
C HIS A 2 -23.44 11.16 6.54
N SER A 3 -24.30 10.15 6.32
CA SER A 3 -23.91 8.86 5.74
C SER A 3 -23.52 8.93 4.26
N THR A 4 -24.13 9.83 3.49
CA THR A 4 -23.81 10.04 2.07
C THR A 4 -22.39 10.58 1.88
N LEU A 5 -21.90 11.43 2.80
CA LEU A 5 -20.58 12.05 2.68
C LEU A 5 -19.44 11.05 2.82
N ARG A 6 -19.56 10.08 3.74
CA ARG A 6 -18.55 9.03 3.97
C ARG A 6 -18.45 8.06 2.79
N HIS A 7 -19.58 7.74 2.18
CA HIS A 7 -19.65 6.87 1.01
C HIS A 7 -19.08 7.58 -0.23
N VAL A 8 -19.54 8.81 -0.50
CA VAL A 8 -19.04 9.63 -1.62
C VAL A 8 -17.54 9.91 -1.48
N ALA A 9 -17.04 10.17 -0.27
CA ALA A 9 -15.61 10.37 -0.03
C ALA A 9 -14.77 9.11 -0.32
N ALA A 10 -15.30 7.92 0.01
CA ALA A 10 -14.63 6.65 -0.27
C ALA A 10 -14.60 6.36 -1.79
N GLU A 11 -15.72 6.58 -2.48
CA GLU A 11 -15.81 6.43 -3.94
C GLU A 11 -14.87 7.41 -4.66
N TYR A 12 -14.85 8.68 -4.25
CA TYR A 12 -13.95 9.68 -4.80
C TYR A 12 -12.47 9.32 -4.58
N SER A 13 -12.12 8.84 -3.38
CA SER A 13 -10.76 8.37 -3.09
C SER A 13 -10.37 7.17 -3.96
N PHE A 14 -11.31 6.27 -4.24
CA PHE A 14 -11.08 5.13 -5.12
C PHE A 14 -10.87 5.58 -6.57
N PHE A 15 -11.71 6.48 -7.07
CA PHE A 15 -11.57 7.06 -8.41
C PHE A 15 -10.26 7.83 -8.58
N MET A 16 -9.79 8.53 -7.55
CA MET A 16 -8.51 9.23 -7.56
C MET A 16 -7.32 8.27 -7.44
N ALA A 17 -7.47 7.16 -6.70
CA ALA A 17 -6.42 6.16 -6.56
C ALA A 17 -6.06 5.50 -7.89
N ILE A 18 -7.01 5.29 -8.80
CA ILE A 18 -6.79 4.67 -10.12
C ILE A 18 -5.73 5.42 -10.95
N PRO A 19 -5.87 6.73 -11.26
CA PRO A 19 -4.88 7.47 -12.04
C PRO A 19 -3.57 7.66 -11.29
N ILE A 20 -3.60 7.80 -9.95
CA ILE A 20 -2.37 7.92 -9.14
C ILE A 20 -1.55 6.62 -9.20
N MET A 21 -2.19 5.47 -8.95
CA MET A 21 -1.55 4.15 -8.97
C MET A 21 -1.05 3.80 -10.37
N PHE A 22 -1.87 4.05 -11.40
CA PHE A 22 -1.48 3.82 -12.78
C PHE A 22 -0.33 4.73 -13.21
N GLY A 23 -0.42 6.03 -12.91
CA GLY A 23 0.62 7.01 -13.23
C GLY A 23 1.94 6.71 -12.52
N ALA A 24 1.91 6.40 -11.22
CA ALA A 24 3.11 6.02 -10.47
C ALA A 24 3.74 4.72 -11.00
N SER A 25 2.92 3.72 -11.34
CA SER A 25 3.40 2.45 -11.90
C SER A 25 4.02 2.64 -13.28
N ALA A 26 3.36 3.38 -14.17
CA ALA A 26 3.86 3.70 -15.50
C ALA A 26 5.14 4.53 -15.46
N LEU A 27 5.18 5.55 -14.60
CA LEU A 27 6.36 6.39 -14.43
C LEU A 27 7.54 5.59 -13.88
N LYS A 28 7.32 4.70 -12.91
CA LYS A 28 8.35 3.76 -12.46
C LYS A 28 8.83 2.87 -13.61
N LEU A 29 7.93 2.29 -14.39
CA LEU A 29 8.29 1.42 -15.51
C LEU A 29 9.18 2.14 -16.55
N VAL A 30 8.85 3.39 -16.87
CA VAL A 30 9.65 4.22 -17.79
C VAL A 30 11.00 4.62 -17.18
N LYS A 31 11.03 4.97 -15.88
CA LYS A 31 12.27 5.38 -15.18
C LYS A 31 13.28 4.25 -15.01
N PHE A 32 12.82 3.02 -14.86
CA PHE A 32 13.71 1.86 -14.75
C PHE A 32 14.31 1.45 -16.11
N GLY A 33 13.80 1.97 -17.23
CA GLY A 33 14.28 1.67 -18.57
C GLY A 33 13.90 0.26 -19.01
N LEU A 34 13.81 0.03 -20.32
CA LEU A 34 13.60 -1.31 -20.89
C LEU A 34 14.88 -2.18 -20.82
N ASP A 35 15.75 -1.95 -19.84
CA ASP A 35 16.96 -2.71 -19.55
C ASP A 35 16.67 -3.91 -18.63
N PHE A 36 15.43 -4.41 -18.65
CA PHE A 36 15.06 -5.57 -17.86
C PHE A 36 15.60 -6.85 -18.50
N THR A 37 16.50 -7.52 -17.79
CA THR A 37 16.81 -8.93 -18.06
C THR A 37 15.55 -9.78 -17.86
N GLY A 38 15.42 -10.90 -18.58
CA GLY A 38 14.23 -11.77 -18.49
C GLY A 38 13.87 -12.24 -17.07
N THR A 39 14.85 -12.25 -16.17
CA THR A 39 14.67 -12.55 -14.73
C THR A 39 13.97 -11.41 -13.97
N GLU A 40 14.22 -10.15 -14.32
CA GLU A 40 13.57 -9.02 -13.62
C GLU A 40 12.09 -8.91 -13.99
N ILE A 41 11.73 -9.24 -15.24
CA ILE A 41 10.33 -9.34 -15.67
C ILE A 41 9.59 -10.44 -14.91
N SER A 42 10.22 -11.60 -14.70
CA SER A 42 9.60 -12.68 -13.95
C SER A 42 9.43 -12.34 -12.46
N ILE A 43 10.41 -11.65 -11.85
CA ILE A 43 10.30 -11.10 -10.50
C ILE A 43 9.18 -10.04 -10.42
N LEU A 44 9.06 -9.17 -11.41
CA LEU A 44 8.03 -8.12 -11.43
C LEU A 44 6.63 -8.72 -11.56
N LEU A 45 6.44 -9.70 -12.46
CA LEU A 45 5.16 -10.39 -12.65
C LEU A 45 4.76 -11.21 -11.41
N THR A 46 5.70 -11.94 -10.83
CA THR A 46 5.44 -12.71 -9.59
C THR A 46 5.16 -11.77 -8.42
N GLY A 47 5.91 -10.69 -8.27
CA GLY A 47 5.67 -9.66 -7.28
C GLY A 47 4.30 -8.99 -7.43
N MET A 48 3.88 -8.68 -8.66
CA MET A 48 2.56 -8.14 -8.96
C MET A 48 1.44 -9.13 -8.59
N ALA A 49 1.59 -10.41 -8.95
CA ALA A 49 0.61 -11.45 -8.63
C ALA A 49 0.51 -11.68 -7.12
N VAL A 50 1.65 -11.78 -6.43
CA VAL A 50 1.70 -11.94 -4.97
C VAL A 50 1.09 -10.74 -4.27
N ALA A 51 1.46 -9.51 -4.67
CA ALA A 51 0.90 -8.29 -4.09
C ALA A 51 -0.62 -8.19 -4.27
N PHE A 52 -1.14 -8.62 -5.43
CA PHE A 52 -2.58 -8.65 -5.69
C PHE A 52 -3.31 -9.61 -4.74
N VAL A 53 -2.82 -10.85 -4.61
CA VAL A 53 -3.42 -11.86 -3.72
C VAL A 53 -3.31 -11.43 -2.26
N VAL A 54 -2.14 -10.96 -1.84
CA VAL A 54 -1.90 -10.48 -0.47
C VAL A 54 -2.79 -9.28 -0.16
N SER A 55 -3.00 -8.36 -1.10
CA SER A 55 -3.89 -7.20 -0.89
C SER A 55 -5.33 -7.63 -0.57
N ILE A 56 -5.90 -8.56 -1.34
CA ILE A 56 -7.26 -9.07 -1.10
C ILE A 56 -7.33 -9.78 0.26
N LEU A 57 -6.35 -10.63 0.55
CA LEU A 57 -6.29 -11.37 1.82
C LEU A 57 -6.13 -10.43 3.02
N ALA A 58 -5.25 -9.43 2.91
CA ALA A 58 -5.00 -8.42 3.92
C ALA A 58 -6.24 -7.56 4.18
N ILE A 59 -6.99 -7.14 3.15
CA ILE A 59 -8.23 -6.37 3.33
C ILE A 59 -9.27 -7.21 4.07
N LYS A 60 -9.48 -8.47 3.67
CA LYS A 60 -10.44 -9.37 4.35
C LYS A 60 -10.03 -9.61 5.81
N PHE A 61 -8.75 -9.87 6.04
CA PHE A 61 -8.20 -10.06 7.39
C PHE A 61 -8.36 -8.80 8.24
N LEU A 62 -8.01 -7.64 7.70
CA LEU A 62 -8.07 -6.36 8.38
C LEU A 62 -9.50 -5.99 8.76
N ILE A 63 -10.47 -6.10 7.84
CA ILE A 63 -11.90 -5.84 8.13
C ILE A 63 -12.41 -6.81 9.21
N GLY A 64 -12.02 -8.09 9.16
CA GLY A 64 -12.37 -9.07 10.18
C GLY A 64 -11.72 -8.79 11.55
N TYR A 65 -10.47 -8.31 11.55
CA TYR A 65 -9.71 -7.98 12.75
C TYR A 65 -10.25 -6.71 13.42
N ILE A 66 -10.50 -5.65 12.64
CA ILE A 66 -11.09 -4.38 13.10
C ILE A 66 -12.45 -4.61 13.75
N LYS A 67 -13.25 -5.55 13.22
CA LYS A 67 -14.57 -5.85 13.76
C LYS A 67 -14.52 -6.36 15.21
N ASN A 68 -13.40 -6.97 15.63
CA ASN A 68 -13.24 -7.54 16.97
C ASN A 68 -12.18 -6.84 17.84
N ASN A 69 -11.26 -6.06 17.26
CA ASN A 69 -10.19 -5.38 17.99
C ASN A 69 -10.04 -3.92 17.51
N ASP A 70 -10.03 -2.98 18.44
CA ASP A 70 -9.84 -1.55 18.17
C ASP A 70 -8.55 -1.25 17.40
N PHE A 71 -8.60 -0.26 16.50
CA PHE A 71 -7.48 0.27 15.69
C PHE A 71 -6.25 0.76 16.48
N LYS A 72 -6.25 0.66 17.82
CA LYS A 72 -5.16 1.06 18.72
C LYS A 72 -3.84 0.35 18.40
N ALA A 73 -3.89 -0.95 18.05
CA ALA A 73 -2.68 -1.71 17.72
C ALA A 73 -1.96 -1.14 16.48
N PHE A 74 -2.72 -0.68 15.48
CA PHE A 74 -2.17 -0.09 14.25
C PHE A 74 -1.55 1.29 14.51
N GLY A 75 -2.14 2.08 15.41
CA GLY A 75 -1.60 3.36 15.86
C GLY A 75 -0.28 3.21 16.62
N TRP A 76 -0.21 2.26 17.57
CA TRP A 76 1.03 2.00 18.32
C TRP A 76 2.14 1.45 17.41
N TYR A 77 1.80 0.55 16.48
CA TYR A 77 2.74 0.04 15.48
C TYR A 77 3.39 1.17 14.67
N ARG A 78 2.60 2.16 14.21
CA ARG A 78 3.11 3.34 13.48
C ARG A 78 4.06 4.19 14.32
N ILE A 79 3.78 4.40 15.60
CA ILE A 79 4.62 5.19 16.52
C ILE A 79 5.97 4.47 16.77
N VAL A 80 5.93 3.17 17.06
CA VAL A 80 7.14 2.36 17.30
C VAL A 80 8.01 2.28 16.03
N LEU A 81 7.40 2.04 14.86
CA LEU A 81 8.13 2.05 13.59
C LEU A 81 8.74 3.41 13.27
N GLY A 82 8.02 4.49 13.53
CA GLY A 82 8.54 5.85 13.34
C GLY A 82 9.79 6.10 14.19
N LEU A 83 9.74 5.73 15.47
CA LEU A 83 10.88 5.81 16.38
C LEU A 83 12.06 4.95 15.93
N LEU A 84 11.81 3.70 15.51
CA LEU A 84 12.86 2.82 15.00
C LEU A 84 13.51 3.34 13.72
N VAL A 85 12.72 3.84 12.77
CA VAL A 85 13.25 4.40 11.50
C VAL A 85 14.06 5.67 11.77
N ILE A 86 13.59 6.55 12.65
CA ILE A 86 14.34 7.74 13.05
C ILE A 86 15.65 7.34 13.73
N GLY A 87 15.60 6.37 14.66
CA GLY A 87 16.79 5.85 15.33
C GLY A 87 17.77 5.21 14.34
N TYR A 88 17.29 4.43 13.38
CA TYR A 88 18.15 3.82 12.36
C TYR A 88 18.78 4.88 11.44
N PHE A 89 18.00 5.83 10.94
CA PHE A 89 18.48 6.85 10.00
C PHE A 89 19.49 7.82 10.65
N THR A 90 19.36 8.07 11.95
CA THR A 90 20.33 8.90 12.71
C THR A 90 21.59 8.14 13.15
N LEU A 91 21.54 6.80 13.22
CA LEU A 91 22.68 5.97 13.63
C LEU A 91 23.51 5.45 12.44
N ILE A 92 22.91 5.34 11.25
CA ILE A 92 23.53 4.80 10.02
C ILE A 92 23.98 5.88 9.02
N SER A 93 23.46 7.12 9.15
CA SER A 93 23.87 8.29 8.37
C SER A 93 24.94 9.10 9.08
#